data_AF-A0A550GVK6-F1
#
_entry.id   AF-A0A550GVK6-F1
#
_cell.length_a   1.000
_cell.length_b   1.000
_cell.length_c   1.000
_cell.angle_alpha   90.00
_cell.angle_beta   90.00
_cell.angle_gamma   90.00
#
_symmetry.space_group_name_H-M   'P 1'
#
loop_
_entity.id
_entity.type
_entity.pdbx_description
1 polymer ?
#
loop_
_entity_poly.entity_id
_entity_poly.type
_entity_poly.pdbx_seq_one_letter_code
_entity_poly.pdbx_strand_id
1 'polypeptide(L)' 'KRDHAKTPSRNHGWPMAAMAGALRVRLEKPSQYILGEPDEPLDPDKILRALKIRNMALILCVLFSLPIILLTRLYFLPY' A
#
# COMPACT_ATOMS: atom_id res chain seq x y z
N LYS A 1 -2.41 6.58 -11.27
CA LYS A 1 -3.34 6.78 -12.40
C LYS A 1 -3.46 5.55 -13.31
N ARG A 2 -2.34 4.94 -13.78
CA ARG A 2 -2.33 3.80 -14.72
C ARG A 2 -3.22 2.60 -14.34
N ASP A 3 -3.07 2.05 -13.13
CA ASP A 3 -3.78 0.83 -12.73
C ASP A 3 -5.05 1.08 -11.90
N HIS A 4 -5.38 2.35 -11.62
CA HIS A 4 -6.56 2.72 -10.81
C HIS A 4 -7.89 2.29 -11.45
N ALA A 5 -7.99 2.33 -12.78
CA ALA A 5 -9.19 1.96 -13.52
C ALA A 5 -9.38 0.43 -13.65
N LYS A 6 -8.34 -0.35 -13.32
CA LYS A 6 -8.37 -1.82 -13.40
C LYS A 6 -8.98 -2.47 -12.15
N THR A 7 -9.26 -1.71 -11.10
CA THR A 7 -9.70 -2.23 -9.80
C THR A 7 -11.16 -1.89 -9.54
N PRO A 8 -12.00 -2.83 -9.07
CA PRO A 8 -13.44 -2.61 -8.88
C PRO A 8 -13.76 -1.62 -7.74
N SER A 9 -12.81 -1.36 -6.84
CA SER A 9 -12.89 -0.30 -5.83
C SER A 9 -11.50 0.12 -5.36
N ARG A 10 -11.42 1.28 -4.70
CA ARG A 10 -10.15 1.80 -4.13
C ARG A 10 -9.51 0.78 -3.18
N ASN A 11 -10.33 0.14 -2.34
CA ASN A 11 -9.86 -0.85 -1.36
C ASN A 11 -9.48 -2.18 -2.00
N HIS A 12 -9.97 -2.49 -3.20
CA HIS A 12 -9.72 -3.78 -3.82
C HIS A 12 -8.36 -3.89 -4.51
N GLY A 13 -7.71 -2.81 -4.94
CA GLY A 13 -6.43 -3.00 -5.64
C GLY A 13 -5.47 -1.83 -5.67
N TRP A 14 -5.77 -0.69 -5.03
CA TRP A 14 -4.77 0.38 -4.95
C TRP A 14 -3.53 0.00 -4.13
N PRO A 15 -3.65 -0.69 -2.97
CA PRO A 15 -2.47 -1.16 -2.24
C PRO A 15 -1.63 -2.15 -3.07
N MET A 16 -2.30 -3.05 -3.81
CA MET A 16 -1.65 -4.03 -4.67
C MET A 16 -0.98 -3.37 -5.89
N ALA A 17 -1.62 -2.38 -6.51
CA ALA A 17 -1.03 -1.60 -7.60
C ALA A 17 0.18 -0.78 -7.13
N ALA A 18 0.11 -0.19 -5.94
CA ALA A 18 1.23 0.54 -5.34
C ALA A 18 2.42 -0.41 -5.07
N MET A 19 2.15 -1.59 -4.51
CA MET A 19 3.18 -2.60 -4.27
C MET A 19 3.78 -3.14 -5.58
N ALA A 20 2.95 -3.43 -6.59
CA ALA A 20 3.38 -3.87 -7.91
C ALA A 20 4.33 -2.84 -8.56
N GLY A 21 3.98 -1.55 -8.47
CA GLY A 21 4.84 -0.45 -8.93
C GLY A 21 6.14 -0.33 -8.13
N ALA A 22 6.07 -0.38 -6.80
CA ALA A 22 7.24 -0.25 -5.93
C ALA A 22 8.24 -1.42 -6.08
N LEU A 23 7.73 -2.62 -6.36
CA LEU A 23 8.54 -3.81 -6.58
C LEU A 23 8.92 -4.02 -8.05
N ARG A 24 8.34 -3.24 -8.98
CA ARG A 24 8.53 -3.36 -10.44
C ARG A 24 8.16 -4.75 -10.98
N VAL A 25 7.05 -5.29 -10.48
CA VAL A 25 6.52 -6.61 -10.87
C VAL A 25 5.06 -6.49 -11.29
N ARG A 26 4.59 -7.49 -12.02
CA ARG A 26 3.17 -7.69 -12.32
C ARG A 26 2.55 -8.58 -11.24
N LEU A 27 1.44 -8.13 -10.67
CA LEU A 27 0.65 -8.90 -9.72
C LEU A 27 -0.76 -9.12 -10.26
N GLU A 28 -1.26 -10.34 -10.15
CA GLU A 28 -2.59 -10.74 -10.62
C GLU A 28 -3.46 -11.17 -9.45
N LYS A 29 -4.73 -10.74 -9.49
CA LYS A 29 -5.81 -11.39 -8.75
C LYS A 29 -6.64 -12.18 -9.75
N PRO A 30 -6.66 -13.53 -9.67
CA PRO A 30 -7.33 -14.38 -10.65
C PRO A 30 -8.77 -13.94 -10.90
N SER A 31 -9.14 -13.91 -12.18
CA SER A 31 -10.49 -13.53 -12.65
C SER A 31 -10.96 -12.12 -12.27
N GLN A 32 -10.07 -11.24 -11.78
CA GLN A 32 -10.43 -9.86 -11.44
C GLN A 32 -9.56 -8.83 -12.16
N TYR A 33 -8.26 -8.83 -11.92
CA TYR A 33 -7.38 -7.79 -12.48
C TYR A 33 -5.91 -8.16 -12.43
N ILE A 34 -5.15 -7.50 -13.30
CA ILE A 34 -3.69 -7.57 -13.39
C ILE A 34 -3.15 -6.14 -13.21
N LEU A 35 -2.20 -5.95 -12.29
CA LEU A 35 -1.66 -4.64 -11.91
C LEU A 35 -0.13 -4.64 -12.04
N GLY A 36 0.44 -3.50 -12.46
CA GLY A 36 1.88 -3.36 -12.69
C GLY A 36 2.37 -3.97 -14.00
N GLU A 37 3.68 -3.80 -14.24
CA GLU A 37 4.38 -4.35 -15.39
C GLU A 37 5.46 -5.35 -14.94
N PRO A 38 5.74 -6.39 -15.73
CA PRO A 38 6.70 -7.44 -15.39
C PRO A 38 8.13 -6.98 -15.74
N ASP A 39 8.51 -5.80 -15.26
CA ASP A 39 9.83 -5.20 -15.51
C ASP A 39 10.95 -6.02 -14.85
N GLU A 40 10.65 -6.66 -13.71
CA GLU A 40 11.52 -7.57 -12.99
C GLU A 40 10.78 -8.89 -12.70
N PRO A 41 11.49 -10.04 -12.62
CA PRO A 41 10.87 -11.33 -12.32
C PRO A 41 10.34 -11.37 -10.88
N LEU A 42 9.35 -12.25 -10.66
CA LEU A 42 8.92 -12.62 -9.33
C LEU A 42 10.00 -13.51 -8.71
N ASP A 43 10.59 -13.01 -7.63
CA ASP A 43 11.69 -13.66 -6.91
C ASP A 43 11.40 -13.62 -5.40
N PRO A 44 11.80 -14.63 -4.60
CA PRO A 44 11.63 -14.65 -3.16
C PRO A 44 12.12 -13.39 -2.43
N ASP A 45 13.18 -12.72 -2.90
CA ASP A 45 13.68 -11.47 -2.32
C ASP A 45 12.65 -10.34 -2.37
N LYS A 46 11.74 -10.38 -3.34
CA LYS A 46 10.63 -9.40 -3.45
C LYS A 46 9.70 -9.50 -2.26
N ILE A 47 9.54 -10.67 -1.65
CA ILE A 47 8.75 -10.86 -0.43
C ILE A 47 9.38 -10.05 0.71
N LEU A 48 10.69 -10.18 0.90
CA LEU A 48 11.40 -9.43 1.94
C LEU A 48 11.34 -7.92 1.70
N ARG A 49 11.45 -7.47 0.44
CA ARG A 49 11.28 -6.05 0.08
C ARG A 49 9.85 -5.56 0.34
N ALA A 50 8.83 -6.36 0.00
CA ALA A 50 7.43 -6.04 0.27
C ALA A 50 7.18 -5.85 1.77
N LEU A 51 7.73 -6.73 2.61
CA LEU A 51 7.63 -6.63 4.07
C LEU A 51 8.33 -5.37 4.60
N LYS A 52 9.48 -4.99 4.05
CA LYS A 52 10.17 -3.73 4.39
C LYS A 52 9.31 -2.51 4.04
N ILE A 53 8.71 -2.49 2.85
CA ILE A 53 7.80 -1.41 2.41
C ILE A 53 6.59 -1.32 3.35
N ARG A 54 5.96 -2.45 3.68
CA ARG A 54 4.86 -2.53 4.65
C ARG A 54 5.26 -1.93 6.00
N ASN A 55 6.42 -2.32 6.53
CA ASN A 55 6.89 -1.83 7.83
C ASN A 55 7.10 -0.31 7.82
N MET A 56 7.72 0.22 6.76
CA MET A 56 7.89 1.66 6.62
C MET A 56 6.56 2.40 6.51
N ALA A 57 5.60 1.84 5.76
CA ALA A 57 4.25 2.40 5.66
C ALA A 57 3.53 2.43 7.02
N LEU A 58 3.67 1.38 7.84
CA LEU A 58 3.12 1.34 9.19
C LEU A 58 3.77 2.37 10.12
N ILE A 59 5.10 2.49 10.08
CA ILE A 59 5.84 3.48 10.88
C ILE A 59 5.38 4.89 10.51
N LEU A 60 5.31 5.23 9.22
CA LEU A 60 4.84 6.53 8.77
C LEU A 60 3.38 6.77 9.18
N CYS A 61 2.52 5.75 9.05
CA CYS A 61 1.12 5.86 9.46
C CYS A 61 1.02 6.20 10.95
N VAL A 62 1.73 5.50 11.83
CA VAL A 62 1.74 5.77 13.27
C VAL A 62 2.35 7.14 13.57
N LEU A 63 3.48 7.48 12.94
CA LEU A 63 4.18 8.74 13.14
C LEU A 63 3.29 9.96 12.86
N PHE A 64 2.42 9.89 11.85
CA PHE A 64 1.50 10.98 11.54
C PHE A 64 0.15 10.87 12.26
N SER A 65 -0.45 9.68 12.32
CA SER A 65 -1.77 9.50 12.92
C SER A 65 -1.75 9.70 14.44
N LEU A 66 -0.72 9.24 15.15
CA LEU A 66 -0.69 9.29 16.61
C LEU A 66 -0.63 10.73 17.15
N PRO A 67 0.24 11.63 16.66
CA PRO A 67 0.19 13.04 17.06
C PRO A 67 -1.14 13.71 16.72
N ILE A 68 -1.71 13.43 15.54
CA ILE A 68 -3.02 13.99 15.15
C ILE A 68 -4.10 13.54 16.12
N ILE A 69 -4.13 12.25 16.47
CA ILE A 69 -5.10 11.71 17.43
C ILE A 69 -4.91 12.34 18.81
N LEU A 70 -3.67 12.46 19.30
CA LEU A 70 -3.36 13.06 20.60
C LEU A 70 -3.72 14.55 20.66
N LEU A 71 -3.40 15.32 19.62
CA LEU A 71 -3.76 16.72 19.51
C LEU A 71 -5.29 16.88 19.44
N THR A 72 -5.96 16.08 18.61
CA THR A 72 -7.42 16.12 18.49
C THR A 72 -8.07 15.83 19.83
N ARG A 73 -7.59 14.81 20.55
CA ARG A 73 -8.06 14.50 21.90
C ARG A 73 -7.84 15.67 22.86
N LEU A 74 -6.62 16.23 22.91
CA LEU A 74 -6.25 17.31 23.83
C LEU A 74 -7.10 18.58 23.60
N TYR A 75 -7.34 18.95 22.35
CA TYR A 75 -8.01 20.22 22.02
C TYR A 75 -9.53 20.11 21.88
N PHE A 76 -10.06 18.99 21.39
CA PHE A 76 -11.49 18.86 21.06
C PHE A 76 -12.27 17.93 21.99
N LEU A 77 -11.59 17.03 22.73
CA LEU A 77 -12.22 16.08 23.65
C LEU A 77 -11.48 16.04 25.01
N PRO A 78 -11.42 17.17 25.76
CA PRO A 78 -10.63 17.25 26.98
C PRO A 78 -11.22 16.52 28.22
N TYR A 79 -12.34 15.81 28.09
CA TYR A 79 -13.04 15.13 29.19
C TYR A 79 -13.28 13.66 28.88
#